data_AF-A0A7V3L0R7-F1
#
_entry.id   AF-A0A7V3L0R7-F1
#
_cell.length_a   1.000
_cell.length_b   1.000
_cell.length_c   1.000
_cell.angle_alpha   90.00
_cell.angle_beta   90.00
_cell.angle_gamma   90.00
#
_symmetry.space_group_name_H-M   'P 1'
#
loop_
_entity.id
_entity.type
_entity.pdbx_description
1 polymer ?
#
loop_
_entity_poly.entity_id
_entity_poly.type
_entity_poly.pdbx_seq_one_letter_code
_entity_poly.pdbx_strand_id
1 'polypeptide(L)'
;MGKLVYFCAGACNQKLPSGKVKALLLNVPRNGHNQGAIERSRALIKKCGAKFVILDSGGYQLLKSSQNGREIIHDEDGPIWSKNKINLTPAHVIKAAVGIKPDILMALDFPIDKVREKEKQEVEFRRKLGFNIKWAIRTADLRKKYCPEIRLFIPVQCYTIEHLNIFLRVIEGVQYD
;
A
#
# COMPACT_ATOMS: atom_id res chain seq x y z
N MET A 1 1.01 0.13 28.73
CA MET A 1 -0.16 -0.62 28.24
C MET A 1 -0.54 -0.08 26.87
N GLY A 2 -0.54 -0.91 25.82
CA GLY A 2 -0.91 -0.47 24.47
C GLY A 2 -2.43 -0.21 24.34
N LYS A 3 -2.84 0.61 23.37
CA LYS A 3 -4.25 0.88 23.07
C LYS A 3 -4.59 0.31 21.69
N LEU A 4 -5.63 -0.51 21.62
CA LEU A 4 -6.17 -0.99 20.35
C LEU A 4 -6.90 0.14 19.61
N VAL A 5 -6.58 0.32 18.33
CA VAL A 5 -7.21 1.30 17.44
C VAL A 5 -7.79 0.59 16.23
N TYR A 6 -9.11 0.67 16.05
CA TYR A 6 -9.80 0.09 14.90
C TYR A 6 -9.84 1.08 13.74
N PHE A 7 -9.38 0.66 12.56
CA PHE A 7 -9.40 1.47 11.35
C PHE A 7 -10.63 1.14 10.50
N CYS A 8 -11.38 2.18 10.11
CA CYS A 8 -12.52 2.03 9.21
C CYS A 8 -12.03 1.97 7.76
N ALA A 9 -12.12 0.79 7.15
CA ALA A 9 -11.82 0.57 5.75
C ALA A 9 -13.02 0.88 4.85
N GLY A 10 -12.75 1.28 3.60
CA GLY A 10 -13.80 1.44 2.59
C GLY A 10 -14.70 2.68 2.78
N ALA A 11 -14.40 3.53 3.75
CA ALA A 11 -15.15 4.75 4.04
C ALA A 11 -15.24 5.70 2.82
N CYS A 12 -16.41 6.30 2.63
CA CYS A 12 -16.63 7.44 1.75
C CYS A 12 -17.78 8.31 2.27
N ASN A 13 -18.01 9.48 1.67
CA ASN A 13 -19.03 10.42 2.15
C ASN A 13 -20.43 9.82 2.31
N GLN A 14 -20.81 8.83 1.49
CA GLN A 14 -22.10 8.12 1.60
C GLN A 14 -22.05 6.85 2.47
N LYS A 15 -20.86 6.37 2.84
CA LYS A 15 -20.63 5.12 3.57
C LYS A 15 -19.70 5.40 4.74
N LEU A 16 -20.25 6.03 5.78
CA LEU A 16 -19.60 6.18 7.07
C LEU A 16 -20.44 5.47 8.13
N PRO A 17 -19.81 4.69 9.03
CA PRO A 17 -20.54 4.04 10.11
C PRO A 17 -21.11 5.05 11.12
N SER A 18 -20.54 6.25 11.20
CA SER A 18 -21.07 7.38 11.98
C SER A 18 -20.47 8.70 11.50
N GLY A 19 -20.98 9.83 12.01
CA GLY A 19 -20.43 11.16 11.71
C GLY A 19 -19.00 11.40 12.22
N LYS A 20 -18.48 10.58 13.14
CA LYS A 20 -17.11 10.69 13.67
C LYS A 20 -16.40 9.34 13.62
N VAL A 21 -15.35 9.26 12.81
CA VAL A 21 -14.53 8.05 12.66
C VAL A 21 -13.10 8.40 13.05
N LYS A 22 -12.64 7.86 14.18
CA LYS A 22 -11.34 8.21 14.78
C LYS A 22 -10.14 7.72 13.98
N ALA A 23 -10.29 6.65 13.20
CA ALA A 23 -9.21 6.09 12.41
C ALA A 23 -9.70 5.58 11.05
N LEU A 24 -8.99 5.93 9.98
CA LEU A 24 -9.35 5.63 8.59
C LEU A 24 -8.27 4.80 7.91
N LEU A 25 -8.70 3.77 7.18
CA LEU A 25 -7.85 3.04 6.23
C LEU A 25 -8.25 3.41 4.81
N LEU A 26 -7.37 4.14 4.14
CA LEU A 26 -7.50 4.55 2.74
C LEU A 26 -6.60 3.68 1.88
N ASN A 27 -6.81 3.63 0.56
CA ASN A 27 -5.88 2.96 -0.36
C ASN A 27 -5.60 3.81 -1.59
N VAL A 28 -4.36 3.78 -2.07
CA VAL A 28 -3.89 4.60 -3.20
C VAL A 28 -4.77 4.44 -4.45
N PRO A 29 -5.13 3.22 -4.92
CA PRO A 29 -5.94 3.08 -6.12
C PRO A 29 -7.31 3.78 -6.04
N ARG A 30 -7.92 3.88 -4.86
CA ARG A 30 -9.20 4.58 -4.68
C ARG A 30 -9.02 6.05 -4.30
N ASN A 31 -8.10 6.35 -3.40
CA ASN A 31 -8.00 7.61 -2.68
C ASN A 31 -6.91 8.54 -3.23
N GLY A 32 -5.94 8.00 -3.97
CA GLY A 32 -4.76 8.72 -4.45
C GLY A 32 -4.57 8.69 -5.97
N HIS A 33 -5.52 8.15 -6.74
CA HIS A 33 -5.34 7.95 -8.19
C HIS A 33 -5.30 9.22 -9.05
N ASN A 34 -5.75 10.35 -8.52
CA ASN A 34 -5.58 11.67 -9.12
C ASN A 34 -5.78 12.77 -8.07
N GLN A 35 -5.55 14.02 -8.46
CA GLN A 35 -5.68 15.19 -7.59
C GLN A 35 -7.07 15.32 -6.95
N GLY A 36 -8.14 15.13 -7.73
CA GLY A 36 -9.51 15.18 -7.20
C GLY A 36 -9.80 14.08 -6.16
N ALA A 37 -9.21 12.90 -6.30
CA ALA A 37 -9.33 11.83 -5.31
C ALA A 37 -8.60 12.17 -4.01
N ILE A 38 -7.42 12.79 -4.12
CA ILE A 38 -6.63 13.28 -2.97
C ILE A 38 -7.44 14.33 -2.20
N GLU A 39 -8.01 15.32 -2.90
CA GLU A 39 -8.82 16.38 -2.28
C GLU A 39 -10.05 15.82 -1.57
N ARG A 40 -10.78 14.89 -2.20
CA ARG A 40 -11.90 14.19 -1.57
C ARG A 40 -11.47 13.40 -0.34
N SER A 41 -10.30 12.77 -0.37
CA SER A 41 -9.77 12.01 0.75
C SER A 41 -9.41 12.93 1.93
N ARG A 42 -8.78 14.08 1.67
CA ARG A 42 -8.52 15.11 2.71
C ARG A 42 -9.82 15.65 3.30
N ALA A 43 -10.81 15.93 2.46
CA ALA A 43 -12.13 16.38 2.92
C ALA A 43 -12.81 15.33 3.80
N LEU A 44 -12.71 14.04 3.45
CA LEU A 44 -13.22 12.94 4.26
C LEU A 44 -12.53 12.85 5.63
N ILE A 45 -11.20 12.91 5.66
CA ILE A 45 -10.39 12.90 6.90
C ILE A 45 -10.84 14.03 7.82
N LYS A 46 -10.95 15.26 7.29
CA LYS A 46 -11.41 16.44 8.04
C LYS A 46 -12.85 16.26 8.54
N LYS A 47 -13.76 15.84 7.67
CA LYS A 47 -15.19 15.63 8.01
C LYS A 47 -15.36 14.63 9.15
N CYS A 48 -14.59 13.53 9.15
CA CYS A 48 -14.68 12.50 10.16
C CYS A 48 -14.01 12.89 11.49
N GLY A 49 -13.18 13.95 11.50
CA GLY A 49 -12.30 14.25 12.62
C GLY A 49 -11.33 13.10 12.92
N ALA A 50 -10.84 12.43 11.86
CA ALA A 50 -9.96 11.27 12.01
C ALA A 50 -8.63 11.70 12.63
N LYS A 51 -8.18 10.94 13.63
CA LYS A 51 -6.92 11.15 14.35
C LYS A 51 -5.79 10.23 13.88
N PHE A 52 -6.15 9.15 13.21
CA PHE A 52 -5.20 8.18 12.67
C PHE A 52 -5.61 7.82 11.24
N VAL A 53 -4.68 7.89 10.30
CA VAL A 53 -4.91 7.57 8.90
C VAL A 53 -3.79 6.66 8.44
N ILE A 54 -4.16 5.45 8.01
CA ILE A 54 -3.28 4.57 7.24
C ILE A 54 -3.62 4.75 5.77
N LEU A 55 -2.59 4.91 4.94
CA LEU A 55 -2.71 4.81 3.50
C LEU A 55 -2.08 3.48 3.05
N ASP A 56 -2.94 2.56 2.63
CA ASP A 56 -2.56 1.31 2.00
C ASP A 56 -2.07 1.56 0.56
N SER A 57 -0.99 0.90 0.17
CA SER A 57 -0.36 1.05 -1.14
C SER A 57 -1.24 0.53 -2.26
N GLY A 58 -2.06 -0.49 -1.99
CA GLY A 58 -2.98 -1.08 -2.95
C GLY A 58 -2.49 -2.38 -3.60
N GLY A 59 -1.54 -3.10 -2.98
CA GLY A 59 -1.10 -4.42 -3.46
C GLY A 59 -2.25 -5.42 -3.64
N TYR A 60 -3.28 -5.35 -2.78
CA TYR A 60 -4.49 -6.17 -2.94
C TYR A 60 -5.27 -5.87 -4.23
N GLN A 61 -5.29 -4.63 -4.70
CA GLN A 61 -5.92 -4.24 -5.96
C GLN A 61 -5.12 -4.77 -7.16
N LEU A 62 -3.79 -4.91 -7.04
CA LEU A 62 -2.98 -5.62 -8.04
C LEU A 62 -3.41 -7.09 -8.12
N LEU A 63 -3.49 -7.76 -6.97
CA LEU A 63 -3.93 -9.16 -6.90
C LEU A 63 -5.32 -9.35 -7.53
N LYS A 64 -6.31 -8.54 -7.12
CA LYS A 64 -7.66 -8.59 -7.70
C LYS A 64 -7.67 -8.31 -9.19
N SER A 65 -6.85 -7.39 -9.67
CA SER A 65 -6.77 -7.06 -11.09
C SER A 65 -6.20 -8.23 -11.88
N SER A 66 -5.14 -8.88 -11.38
CA SER A 66 -4.59 -10.11 -11.96
C SER A 66 -5.66 -11.22 -12.06
N GLN A 67 -6.43 -11.43 -10.99
CA GLN A 67 -7.48 -12.46 -10.95
C GLN A 67 -8.62 -12.18 -11.92
N ASN A 68 -8.89 -10.90 -12.20
CA ASN A 68 -9.92 -10.47 -13.14
C ASN A 68 -9.41 -10.32 -14.59
N GLY A 69 -8.20 -10.79 -14.90
CA GLY A 69 -7.61 -10.71 -16.24
C GLY A 69 -7.29 -9.28 -16.69
N ARG A 70 -7.17 -8.33 -15.76
CA ARG A 70 -6.70 -6.97 -16.06
C ARG A 70 -5.19 -6.97 -16.24
N GLU A 71 -4.72 -6.12 -17.15
CA GLU A 71 -3.29 -5.93 -17.35
C GLU A 71 -2.71 -5.15 -16.16
N ILE A 72 -1.59 -5.63 -15.64
CA ILE A 72 -0.81 -4.94 -14.62
C ILE A 72 0.39 -4.32 -15.30
N ILE A 73 0.53 -3.00 -15.13
CA ILE A 73 1.67 -2.23 -15.64
C ILE A 73 2.36 -1.49 -14.50
N HIS A 74 3.62 -1.12 -14.72
CA HIS A 74 4.47 -0.45 -13.74
C HIS A 74 5.22 0.70 -14.40
N ASP A 75 4.49 1.74 -14.76
CA ASP A 75 4.99 2.96 -15.39
C ASP A 75 4.79 4.14 -14.43
N GLU A 76 5.85 4.83 -14.01
CA GLU A 76 5.76 5.90 -13.02
C GLU A 76 5.04 7.16 -13.53
N ASP A 77 4.96 7.36 -14.85
CA ASP A 77 4.38 8.55 -15.47
C ASP A 77 2.91 8.35 -15.90
N GLY A 78 2.49 7.10 -16.08
CA GLY A 78 1.13 6.74 -16.46
C GLY A 78 0.10 6.91 -15.33
N PRO A 79 -1.20 6.96 -15.62
CA PRO A 79 -2.24 7.04 -14.60
C PRO A 79 -2.43 5.71 -13.88
N ILE A 80 -2.83 5.73 -12.60
CA ILE A 80 -3.06 4.49 -11.80
C ILE A 80 -4.14 3.59 -12.43
N TRP A 81 -5.17 4.18 -13.03
CA TRP A 81 -6.20 3.47 -13.76
C TRP A 81 -6.21 3.91 -15.21
N SER A 82 -6.20 2.95 -16.13
CA SER A 82 -6.39 3.22 -17.56
C SER A 82 -7.13 2.06 -18.21
N LYS A 83 -8.36 2.30 -18.69
CA LYS A 83 -9.21 1.28 -19.34
C LYS A 83 -9.23 -0.04 -18.55
N ASN A 84 -8.66 -1.11 -19.11
CA ASN A 84 -8.59 -2.44 -18.50
C ASN A 84 -7.26 -2.73 -17.78
N LYS A 85 -6.53 -1.67 -17.40
CA LYS A 85 -5.21 -1.76 -16.76
C LYS A 85 -5.21 -1.15 -15.37
N ILE A 86 -4.44 -1.75 -14.47
CA ILE A 86 -3.99 -1.12 -13.24
C ILE A 86 -2.49 -0.81 -13.38
N ASN A 87 -2.12 0.41 -13.06
CA ASN A 87 -0.74 0.87 -13.03
C ASN A 87 -0.39 1.24 -11.60
N LEU A 88 0.59 0.58 -11.00
CA LEU A 88 0.96 0.91 -9.63
C LEU A 88 2.47 0.74 -9.46
N THR A 89 3.07 1.75 -8.86
CA THR A 89 4.50 1.84 -8.60
C THR A 89 4.71 2.50 -7.24
N PRO A 90 5.88 2.35 -6.62
CA PRO A 90 6.26 3.12 -5.43
C PRO A 90 6.08 4.65 -5.60
N ALA A 91 6.35 5.18 -6.79
CA ALA A 91 6.20 6.61 -7.09
C ALA A 91 4.74 7.08 -6.96
N HIS A 92 3.79 6.30 -7.48
CA HIS A 92 2.35 6.58 -7.31
C HIS A 92 1.94 6.61 -5.84
N VAL A 93 2.41 5.63 -5.07
CA VAL A 93 2.10 5.51 -3.64
C VAL A 93 2.60 6.73 -2.88
N ILE A 94 3.83 7.18 -3.16
CA ILE A 94 4.43 8.35 -2.51
C ILE A 94 3.77 9.64 -2.95
N LYS A 95 3.46 9.82 -4.24
CA LYS A 95 2.72 10.99 -4.73
C LYS A 95 1.37 11.13 -4.03
N ALA A 96 0.65 10.02 -3.87
CA ALA A 96 -0.60 9.99 -3.11
C ALA A 96 -0.38 10.31 -1.63
N ALA A 97 0.67 9.75 -1.01
CA ALA A 97 1.01 10.00 0.39
C ALA A 97 1.33 11.48 0.66
N VAL A 98 2.14 12.12 -0.19
CA VAL A 98 2.45 13.57 -0.10
C VAL A 98 1.20 14.42 -0.16
N GLY A 99 0.25 14.06 -1.03
CA GLY A 99 -1.02 14.77 -1.17
C GLY A 99 -1.98 14.55 0.00
N ILE A 100 -2.12 13.31 0.47
CA ILE A 100 -3.09 12.91 1.50
C ILE A 100 -2.59 13.22 2.92
N LYS A 101 -1.27 13.11 3.14
CA LYS A 101 -0.57 13.24 4.43
C LYS A 101 -1.12 12.29 5.51
N PRO A 102 -1.10 10.96 5.30
CA PRO A 102 -1.46 9.97 6.31
C PRO A 102 -0.44 9.92 7.46
N ASP A 103 -0.81 9.31 8.58
CA ASP A 103 0.09 9.06 9.72
C ASP A 103 1.02 7.86 9.49
N ILE A 104 0.55 6.90 8.68
CA ILE A 104 1.26 5.66 8.33
C ILE A 104 1.02 5.38 6.84
N LEU A 105 2.09 5.04 6.14
CA LEU A 105 2.09 4.55 4.77
C LEU A 105 2.47 3.08 4.76
N MET A 106 1.69 2.25 4.07
CA MET A 106 2.12 0.89 3.72
C MET A 106 2.94 0.95 2.44
N ALA A 107 4.09 0.27 2.39
CA ALA A 107 4.85 0.14 1.15
C ALA A 107 4.10 -0.70 0.12
N LEU A 108 4.43 -0.51 -1.16
CA LEU A 108 3.85 -1.33 -2.22
C LEU A 108 4.44 -2.73 -2.18
N ASP A 109 3.57 -3.72 -2.19
CA ASP A 109 3.91 -5.12 -2.36
C ASP A 109 3.16 -5.75 -3.53
N PHE A 110 3.72 -6.86 -3.97
CA PHE A 110 3.11 -7.85 -4.83
C PHE A 110 2.69 -9.02 -3.94
N PRO A 111 1.41 -9.09 -3.54
CA PRO A 111 0.95 -10.12 -2.60
C PRO A 111 1.19 -11.52 -3.15
N ILE A 112 1.69 -12.43 -2.31
CA ILE A 112 1.83 -13.85 -2.66
C ILE A 112 0.49 -14.57 -2.56
N ASP A 113 0.23 -15.53 -3.46
CA ASP A 113 -1.02 -16.26 -3.48
C ASP A 113 -1.13 -17.27 -2.30
N LYS A 114 -2.33 -17.65 -1.87
CA LYS A 114 -2.46 -18.67 -0.82
C LYS A 114 -2.28 -20.07 -1.41
N VAL A 115 -1.04 -20.55 -1.45
CA VAL A 115 -0.64 -21.85 -2.01
C VAL A 115 -0.43 -22.88 -0.89
N ARG A 116 -0.91 -24.11 -1.07
CA ARG A 116 -0.77 -25.19 -0.05
C ARG A 116 0.51 -26.01 -0.20
N GLU A 117 0.91 -26.33 -1.43
CA GLU A 117 2.07 -27.18 -1.73
C GLU A 117 3.38 -26.42 -1.53
N LYS A 118 4.34 -27.00 -0.81
CA LYS A 118 5.59 -26.33 -0.44
C LYS A 118 6.45 -25.96 -1.65
N GLU A 119 6.56 -26.83 -2.65
CA GLU A 119 7.33 -26.53 -3.85
C GLU A 119 6.74 -25.34 -4.61
N LYS A 120 5.41 -25.28 -4.70
CA LYS A 120 4.71 -24.16 -5.35
C LYS A 120 4.81 -22.87 -4.54
N GLN A 121 4.83 -22.94 -3.21
CA GLN A 121 5.11 -21.79 -2.34
C GLN A 121 6.49 -21.19 -2.62
N GLU A 122 7.52 -22.02 -2.79
CA GLU A 122 8.88 -21.57 -3.09
C GLU A 122 8.94 -20.84 -4.45
N VAL A 123 8.33 -21.42 -5.48
CA VAL A 123 8.25 -20.81 -6.82
C VAL A 123 7.54 -19.46 -6.75
N GLU A 124 6.41 -19.40 -6.05
CA GLU A 124 5.59 -18.21 -5.91
C GLU A 124 6.31 -17.09 -5.14
N PHE A 125 6.96 -17.45 -4.02
CA PHE A 125 7.80 -16.53 -3.26
C PHE A 125 8.91 -15.94 -4.12
N ARG A 126 9.72 -16.79 -4.78
CA ARG A 126 10.85 -16.32 -5.60
C ARG A 126 10.41 -15.46 -6.78
N ARG A 127 9.28 -15.80 -7.40
CA ARG A 127 8.69 -15.03 -8.51
C ARG A 127 8.37 -13.59 -8.10
N LYS A 128 7.85 -13.38 -6.89
CA LYS A 128 7.42 -12.06 -6.39
C LYS A 128 8.48 -11.35 -5.56
N LEU A 129 9.48 -12.07 -5.03
CA LEU A 129 10.53 -11.54 -4.17
C LEU A 129 11.25 -10.34 -4.78
N GLY A 130 11.65 -10.42 -6.06
CA GLY A 130 12.35 -9.33 -6.74
C GLY A 130 11.54 -8.03 -6.80
N PHE A 131 10.23 -8.12 -7.05
CA PHE A 131 9.33 -6.96 -7.02
C PHE A 131 9.22 -6.40 -5.60
N ASN A 132 8.98 -7.27 -4.61
CA ASN A 132 8.80 -6.86 -3.23
C ASN A 132 10.05 -6.17 -2.65
N ILE A 133 11.25 -6.67 -2.94
CA ILE A 133 12.51 -6.03 -2.54
C ILE A 133 12.65 -4.67 -3.22
N LYS A 134 12.54 -4.62 -4.56
CA LYS A 134 12.72 -3.38 -5.31
C LYS A 134 11.73 -2.31 -4.88
N TRP A 135 10.48 -2.69 -4.63
CA TRP A 135 9.44 -1.76 -4.19
C TRP A 135 9.62 -1.32 -2.75
N ALA A 136 10.01 -2.21 -1.84
CA ALA A 136 10.33 -1.86 -0.46
C ALA A 136 11.44 -0.80 -0.38
N ILE A 137 12.59 -1.04 -1.04
CA ILE A 137 13.72 -0.10 -1.10
C ILE A 137 13.28 1.22 -1.74
N ARG A 138 12.64 1.15 -2.91
CA ARG A 138 12.23 2.35 -3.65
C ARG A 138 11.20 3.19 -2.88
N THR A 139 10.22 2.57 -2.22
CA THR A 139 9.27 3.31 -1.38
C THR A 139 9.98 3.97 -0.21
N ALA A 140 10.92 3.30 0.44
CA ALA A 140 11.68 3.88 1.54
C ALA A 140 12.51 5.09 1.11
N ASP A 141 13.24 4.99 -0.01
CA ASP A 141 14.02 6.10 -0.56
C ASP A 141 13.16 7.31 -0.90
N LEU A 142 12.04 7.05 -1.58
CA LEU A 142 11.09 8.10 -1.96
C LEU A 142 10.41 8.72 -0.74
N ARG A 143 10.02 7.93 0.27
CA ARG A 143 9.47 8.43 1.52
C ARG A 143 10.47 9.34 2.23
N LYS A 144 11.72 8.88 2.38
CA LYS A 144 12.79 9.66 2.99
C LYS A 144 13.01 11.00 2.28
N LYS A 145 12.88 11.03 0.95
CA LYS A 145 13.06 12.24 0.14
C LYS A 145 11.87 13.20 0.19
N TYR A 146 10.64 12.70 0.11
CA TYR A 146 9.45 13.53 -0.18
C TYR A 146 8.49 13.70 0.98
N CYS A 147 8.46 12.76 1.94
CA CYS A 147 7.57 12.78 3.08
C CYS A 147 8.19 12.05 4.29
N PRO A 148 9.36 12.50 4.78
CA PRO A 148 10.11 11.82 5.85
C PRO A 148 9.33 11.73 7.17
N GLU A 149 8.35 12.60 7.38
CA GLU A 149 7.48 12.65 8.55
C GLU A 149 6.45 11.52 8.62
N ILE A 150 6.16 10.86 7.50
CA ILE A 150 5.20 9.75 7.44
C ILE A 150 5.90 8.46 7.83
N ARG A 151 5.34 7.72 8.79
CA ARG A 151 5.84 6.40 9.17
C ARG A 151 5.63 5.40 8.04
N LEU A 152 6.65 4.59 7.75
CA LEU A 152 6.61 3.64 6.65
C LEU A 152 6.63 2.21 7.15
N PHE A 153 5.57 1.46 6.87
CA PHE A 153 5.48 0.03 7.20
C PHE A 153 5.68 -0.78 5.92
N ILE A 154 6.62 -1.73 5.94
CA ILE A 154 6.89 -2.60 4.79
C ILE A 154 6.18 -3.95 5.02
N PRO A 155 5.15 -4.29 4.23
CA PRO A 155 4.52 -5.60 4.33
C PRO A 155 5.50 -6.69 3.87
N VAL A 156 5.66 -7.72 4.70
CA VAL A 156 6.45 -8.90 4.36
C VAL A 156 5.55 -9.97 3.76
N GLN A 157 5.89 -10.43 2.56
CA GLN A 157 5.18 -11.48 1.84
C GLN A 157 6.00 -12.77 1.85
N CYS A 158 5.70 -13.68 2.78
CA CYS A 158 6.43 -14.94 2.96
C CYS A 158 5.51 -16.08 3.42
N TYR A 159 5.90 -17.33 3.17
CA TYR A 159 5.23 -18.52 3.73
C TYR A 159 5.95 -19.09 4.95
N THR A 160 7.28 -18.95 5.00
CA THR A 160 8.13 -19.56 6.04
C THR A 160 9.07 -18.55 6.70
N ILE A 161 9.70 -18.96 7.80
CA ILE A 161 10.71 -18.14 8.50
C ILE A 161 11.95 -17.97 7.62
N GLU A 162 12.32 -18.96 6.81
CA GLU A 162 13.44 -18.86 5.87
C GLU A 162 13.17 -17.79 4.81
N HIS A 163 11.95 -17.72 4.26
CA HIS A 163 11.53 -16.65 3.35
C HIS A 163 11.63 -15.27 4.01
N LEU A 164 11.15 -15.15 5.26
CA LEU A 164 11.28 -13.92 6.05
C LEU A 164 12.75 -13.52 6.19
N ASN A 165 13.62 -14.45 6.58
CA ASN A 165 15.05 -14.21 6.74
C ASN A 165 15.71 -13.77 5.43
N ILE A 166 15.35 -14.38 4.30
CA ILE A 166 15.84 -13.97 2.98
C ILE A 166 15.43 -12.53 2.70
N PHE A 167 14.15 -12.19 2.89
CA PHE A 167 13.66 -10.83 2.64
C PHE A 167 14.38 -9.80 3.53
N LEU A 168 14.43 -10.04 4.85
CA LEU A 168 15.04 -9.12 5.81
C LEU A 168 16.53 -8.89 5.56
N ARG A 169 17.29 -9.92 5.17
CA ARG A 169 18.71 -9.78 4.81
C ARG A 169 18.91 -8.86 3.60
N VAL A 170 18.01 -8.92 2.61
CA VAL A 170 18.17 -8.11 1.39
C VAL A 170 17.75 -6.66 1.60
N ILE A 171 16.77 -6.41 2.48
CA ILE A 171 16.35 -5.06 2.84
C ILE A 171 17.12 -4.49 4.05
N GLU A 172 18.25 -5.09 4.40
CA GLU A 172 19.12 -4.58 5.46
C GLU A 172 19.56 -3.15 5.15
N GLY A 173 19.49 -2.26 6.14
CA GLY A 173 19.80 -0.83 5.98
C GLY A 173 18.67 0.02 5.37
N VAL A 174 17.57 -0.58 4.92
CA VAL A 174 16.38 0.17 4.49
C VAL A 174 15.69 0.79 5.70
N GLN A 175 15.31 2.07 5.60
CA GLN A 175 14.64 2.79 6.69
C GLN A 175 13.11 2.58 6.64
N TYR A 176 12.57 1.90 7.65
CA TYR A 176 11.14 1.69 7.91
C TYR A 176 10.86 1.72 9.42
N ASP A 177 9.58 1.72 9.79
CA ASP A 177 9.04 1.85 11.16
C ASP A 177 8.35 0.57 11.65
#